data_AF-A0AA38M6W1-F1
#
_entry.id   AF-A0AA38M6W1-F1
#
_cell.length_a   1.000
_cell.length_b   1.000
_cell.length_c   1.000
_cell.angle_alpha   90.00
_cell.angle_beta   90.00
_cell.angle_gamma   90.00
#
_symmetry.space_group_name_H-M   'P 1'
#
loop_
_entity.id
_entity.type
_entity.pdbx_description
1 polymer ?
#
loop_
_entity_poly.entity_id
_entity_poly.type
_entity_poly.pdbx_seq_one_letter_code
_entity_poly.pdbx_strand_id
1 'polypeptide(L)'
;MNGINGHHANGGDLNGCGDIITQNQQKGCWTIGLINSKHRYLTAETFGFKINANGASLKKKQIWTLEPDNSNAGDSLIYLRSHLDKYLAVDSFGNVTCEGEEKEPGSKFQISVAEDGSGRWAFRNVVRGYFLGASSDKLTCTAKVPGDAEFWHIHLAARPQMNLRSVGRKRFAHLSENLDEIHVDANIPWGEDTLFTLEFRQDESGKYAIHTCNNKYLSLGGKLVDTCNKDCLFTAEYHSGQLALRDRCGSYLSPIGSKAVLKTRSNTVTKDELFSLEDSLPQASFVAALNSKFVSVKQEDGLGVSSDRGTASIHALQMLGAPGRLSVLHCTP
;
A
#
# COMPACT_ATOMS: atom_id res chain seq x y z
N MET A 1 44.78 6.61 -36.31
CA MET A 1 44.90 5.35 -35.56
C MET A 1 43.83 5.37 -34.48
N ASN A 2 42.57 5.09 -34.85
CA ASN A 2 41.91 3.78 -34.83
C ASN A 2 41.74 3.21 -33.42
N GLY A 3 40.49 3.05 -33.00
CA GLY A 3 40.12 2.31 -31.80
C GLY A 3 38.66 2.50 -31.37
N ILE A 4 37.71 2.28 -32.29
CA ILE A 4 36.29 2.06 -31.97
C ILE A 4 36.18 0.66 -31.35
N ASN A 5 35.49 0.53 -30.22
CA ASN A 5 34.90 -0.74 -29.78
C ASN A 5 33.51 -0.47 -29.19
N GLY A 6 32.50 -0.79 -29.99
CA GLY A 6 31.13 -0.94 -29.52
C GLY A 6 30.97 -2.30 -28.84
N HIS A 7 30.17 -2.33 -27.78
CA HIS A 7 29.53 -3.55 -27.32
C HIS A 7 28.01 -3.33 -27.33
N HIS A 8 27.37 -3.93 -28.34
CA HIS A 8 25.99 -4.38 -28.25
C HIS A 8 25.86 -5.36 -27.07
N ALA A 9 24.86 -5.17 -26.22
CA ALA A 9 24.28 -6.23 -25.43
C ALA A 9 22.76 -6.21 -25.67
N ASN A 10 22.30 -7.26 -26.34
CA ASN A 10 20.91 -7.56 -26.64
C ASN A 10 20.10 -7.88 -25.39
N GLY A 11 18.77 -7.81 -25.59
CA GLY A 11 17.71 -8.20 -24.67
C GLY A 11 17.95 -9.49 -23.89
N GLY A 12 17.47 -9.43 -22.65
CA GLY A 12 17.20 -10.57 -21.80
C GLY A 12 15.92 -10.26 -21.03
N ASP A 13 14.78 -10.59 -21.64
CA ASP A 13 13.51 -10.72 -20.95
C ASP A 13 13.68 -11.71 -19.80
N LEU A 14 13.69 -11.19 -18.57
CA LEU A 14 13.53 -11.99 -17.37
C LEU A 14 12.06 -11.96 -16.97
N ASN A 15 11.26 -12.69 -17.76
CA ASN A 15 9.99 -13.23 -17.32
C ASN A 15 10.27 -14.25 -16.21
N GLY A 16 10.17 -13.80 -14.97
CA GLY A 16 10.30 -14.64 -13.79
C GLY A 16 9.57 -14.00 -12.64
N CYS A 17 8.51 -14.66 -12.18
CA CYS A 17 7.77 -14.47 -10.92
C CYS A 17 8.53 -13.59 -9.91
N GLY A 18 8.30 -12.27 -9.98
CA GLY A 18 8.77 -11.36 -8.95
C GLY A 18 8.02 -11.69 -7.66
N ASP A 19 8.76 -11.93 -6.58
CA ASP A 19 8.20 -12.02 -5.24
C ASP A 19 7.24 -10.86 -5.01
N ILE A 20 6.18 -11.07 -4.21
CA ILE A 20 5.22 -10.03 -3.77
C ILE A 20 5.95 -8.74 -3.34
N ILE A 21 7.18 -8.88 -2.83
CA ILE A 21 8.13 -7.85 -2.40
C ILE A 21 8.53 -6.86 -3.52
N THR A 22 8.51 -7.27 -4.80
CA THR A 22 8.93 -6.42 -5.93
C THR A 22 7.78 -5.68 -6.62
N GLN A 23 6.53 -6.11 -6.43
CA GLN A 23 5.40 -5.44 -7.08
C GLN A 23 5.05 -4.08 -6.43
N ASN A 24 5.33 -3.91 -5.14
CA ASN A 24 5.23 -2.61 -4.45
C ASN A 24 6.30 -1.58 -4.90
N GLN A 25 7.30 -1.99 -5.70
CA GLN A 25 8.33 -1.07 -6.22
C GLN A 25 7.94 -0.40 -7.56
N GLN A 26 6.90 -0.87 -8.24
CA GLN A 26 6.36 -0.14 -9.39
C GLN A 26 5.50 1.02 -8.88
N LYS A 27 5.99 2.26 -9.04
CA LYS A 27 5.34 3.49 -8.57
C LYS A 27 3.84 3.49 -8.88
N GLY A 28 3.03 3.37 -7.83
CA GLY A 28 1.58 3.51 -7.89
C GLY A 28 0.79 2.21 -8.08
N CYS A 29 1.43 1.05 -8.24
CA CYS A 29 0.73 -0.23 -8.26
C CYS A 29 0.37 -0.67 -6.83
N TRP A 30 -0.86 -1.09 -6.59
CA TRP A 30 -1.31 -1.60 -5.29
C TRP A 30 -1.71 -3.06 -5.37
N THR A 31 -1.27 -3.87 -4.42
CA THR A 31 -1.80 -5.22 -4.24
C THR A 31 -3.00 -5.17 -3.29
N ILE A 32 -4.17 -5.58 -3.77
CA ILE A 32 -5.45 -5.45 -3.06
C ILE A 32 -6.29 -6.74 -3.14
N GLY A 33 -7.22 -6.87 -2.20
CA GLY A 33 -8.40 -7.70 -2.30
C GLY A 33 -9.65 -6.83 -2.42
N LEU A 34 -10.62 -7.28 -3.21
CA LEU A 34 -11.92 -6.61 -3.36
C LEU A 34 -12.98 -7.45 -2.68
N ILE A 35 -13.72 -6.87 -1.73
CA ILE A 35 -14.73 -7.57 -0.92
C ILE A 35 -16.12 -7.06 -1.30
N ASN A 36 -17.03 -7.96 -1.70
CA ASN A 36 -18.41 -7.61 -2.03
C ASN A 36 -19.28 -7.38 -0.77
N SER A 37 -20.55 -7.02 -0.97
CA SER A 37 -21.50 -6.80 0.13
C SER A 37 -21.83 -8.04 0.97
N LYS A 38 -21.47 -9.24 0.50
CA LYS A 38 -21.57 -10.50 1.26
C LYS A 38 -20.29 -10.84 2.03
N HIS A 39 -19.35 -9.90 2.14
CA HIS A 39 -18.05 -10.09 2.77
C HIS A 39 -17.21 -11.21 2.13
N ARG A 40 -17.31 -11.36 0.82
CA ARG A 40 -16.55 -12.34 0.04
C ARG A 40 -15.65 -11.66 -0.98
N TYR A 41 -14.47 -12.23 -1.16
CA TYR A 41 -13.43 -11.69 -2.02
C TYR A 41 -13.66 -12.04 -3.49
N LEU A 42 -13.44 -11.05 -4.37
CA LEU A 42 -13.22 -11.27 -5.79
C LEU A 42 -12.05 -12.23 -5.98
N THR A 43 -12.29 -13.29 -6.74
CA THR A 43 -11.41 -14.43 -6.88
C THR A 43 -11.22 -14.75 -8.36
N ALA A 44 -9.96 -14.87 -8.78
CA ALA A 44 -9.58 -15.48 -10.05
C ALA A 44 -9.22 -16.95 -9.81
N GLU A 45 -9.90 -17.87 -10.49
CA GLU A 45 -9.60 -19.29 -10.41
C GLU A 45 -8.40 -19.65 -11.28
N THR A 46 -7.58 -20.60 -10.79
CA THR A 46 -6.35 -21.03 -11.47
C THR A 46 -6.62 -21.71 -12.82
N PHE A 47 -7.80 -22.29 -13.02
CA PHE A 47 -8.15 -23.04 -14.22
C PHE A 47 -9.40 -22.47 -14.89
N GLY A 48 -9.35 -22.40 -16.23
CA GLY A 48 -10.49 -22.02 -17.07
C GLY A 48 -10.86 -20.53 -16.99
N PHE A 49 -9.94 -19.68 -16.52
CA PHE A 49 -10.10 -18.21 -16.47
C PHE A 49 -11.38 -17.74 -15.76
N LYS A 50 -11.91 -18.58 -14.86
CA LYS A 50 -13.15 -18.31 -14.16
C LYS A 50 -12.90 -17.27 -13.08
N ILE A 51 -13.87 -16.38 -12.92
CA ILE A 51 -13.89 -15.39 -11.85
C ILE A 51 -15.18 -15.51 -11.06
N ASN A 52 -15.10 -15.27 -9.76
CA ASN A 52 -16.25 -15.26 -8.86
C ASN A 52 -15.98 -14.30 -7.70
N ALA A 53 -16.98 -14.05 -6.85
CA ALA A 53 -16.83 -13.24 -5.65
C ALA A 53 -17.14 -14.04 -4.39
N ASN A 54 -16.59 -15.26 -4.30
CA ASN A 54 -16.87 -16.22 -3.23
C ASN A 54 -15.64 -16.55 -2.35
N GLY A 55 -14.52 -15.84 -2.47
CA GLY A 55 -13.37 -16.05 -1.58
C GLY A 55 -13.71 -15.71 -0.12
N ALA A 56 -13.35 -16.56 0.84
CA ALA A 56 -13.62 -16.30 2.27
C ALA A 56 -12.50 -15.49 2.97
N SER A 57 -11.31 -15.47 2.37
CA SER A 57 -10.10 -14.88 2.96
C SER A 57 -9.17 -14.38 1.86
N LEU A 58 -8.39 -13.35 2.13
CA LEU A 58 -7.37 -12.86 1.20
C LEU A 58 -6.21 -13.86 1.11
N LYS A 59 -6.18 -14.66 0.05
CA LYS A 59 -5.08 -15.58 -0.31
C LYS A 59 -4.67 -15.30 -1.77
N LYS A 60 -3.74 -16.10 -2.30
CA LYS A 60 -3.18 -15.96 -3.65
C LYS A 60 -4.24 -15.68 -4.74
N LYS A 61 -5.37 -16.40 -4.75
CA LYS A 61 -6.42 -16.25 -5.76
C LYS A 61 -7.27 -14.97 -5.62
N GLN A 62 -7.25 -14.35 -4.44
CA GLN A 62 -8.00 -13.15 -4.10
C GLN A 62 -7.15 -11.88 -4.23
N ILE A 63 -5.87 -12.05 -4.56
CA ILE A 63 -4.94 -10.95 -4.78
C ILE A 63 -5.11 -10.42 -6.21
N TRP A 64 -5.31 -9.11 -6.28
CA TRP A 64 -5.36 -8.33 -7.51
C TRP A 64 -4.34 -7.21 -7.43
N THR A 65 -3.63 -6.97 -8.52
CA THR A 65 -2.75 -5.82 -8.68
C THR A 65 -3.50 -4.73 -9.41
N LEU A 66 -3.77 -3.63 -8.70
CA LEU A 66 -4.31 -2.40 -9.25
C LEU A 66 -3.15 -1.63 -9.86
N GLU A 67 -3.21 -1.43 -11.17
CA GLU A 67 -2.18 -0.72 -11.94
C GLU A 67 -2.72 0.61 -12.48
N PRO A 68 -2.03 1.75 -12.24
CA PRO A 68 -2.44 3.02 -12.81
C PRO A 68 -2.34 3.03 -14.33
N ASP A 69 -3.28 3.72 -14.96
CA ASP A 69 -3.11 4.20 -16.32
C ASP A 69 -2.29 5.49 -16.34
N ASN A 70 -1.03 5.39 -16.74
CA ASN A 70 -0.10 6.52 -16.77
C ASN A 70 -0.35 7.52 -17.91
N SER A 71 -1.31 7.24 -18.80
CA SER A 71 -1.62 8.13 -19.92
C SER A 71 -2.34 9.41 -19.50
N ASN A 72 -3.16 9.36 -18.44
CA ASN A 72 -3.93 10.50 -17.94
C ASN A 72 -3.86 10.57 -16.40
N ALA A 73 -2.99 11.45 -15.88
CA ALA A 73 -2.64 11.53 -14.46
C ALA A 73 -3.74 12.04 -13.50
N GLY A 74 -4.96 12.30 -13.98
CA GLY A 74 -6.04 12.93 -13.21
C GLY A 74 -7.26 12.07 -12.88
N ASP A 75 -7.50 10.98 -13.62
CA ASP A 75 -8.84 10.35 -13.64
C ASP A 75 -8.99 9.08 -12.79
N SER A 76 -8.04 8.77 -11.88
CA SER A 76 -7.99 7.50 -11.11
C SER A 76 -8.33 6.28 -11.97
N LEU A 77 -7.79 6.27 -13.19
CA LEU A 77 -7.95 5.20 -14.17
C LEU A 77 -6.97 4.08 -13.88
N ILE A 78 -7.48 2.86 -13.87
CA ILE A 78 -6.75 1.68 -13.43
C ILE A 78 -7.07 0.46 -14.28
N TYR A 79 -6.18 -0.52 -14.18
CA TYR A 79 -6.38 -1.89 -14.63
C TYR A 79 -6.28 -2.82 -13.42
N LEU A 80 -7.05 -3.89 -13.40
CA LEU A 80 -6.98 -4.92 -12.36
C LEU A 80 -6.35 -6.18 -12.95
N ARG A 81 -5.13 -6.51 -12.53
CA ARG A 81 -4.42 -7.73 -12.94
C ARG A 81 -4.56 -8.79 -11.85
N SER A 82 -4.92 -10.01 -12.24
CA SER A 82 -4.99 -11.15 -11.32
C SER A 82 -3.61 -11.73 -11.01
N HIS A 83 -3.54 -12.61 -10.00
CA HIS A 83 -2.33 -13.39 -9.69
C HIS A 83 -1.83 -14.33 -10.81
N LEU A 84 -2.54 -14.43 -11.94
CA LEU A 84 -2.18 -15.23 -13.12
C LEU A 84 -1.70 -14.33 -14.28
N ASP A 85 -1.42 -13.06 -13.99
CA ASP A 85 -1.02 -12.05 -14.97
C ASP A 85 -2.06 -11.81 -16.08
N LYS A 86 -3.34 -12.03 -15.76
CA LYS A 86 -4.48 -11.72 -16.64
C LYS A 86 -5.25 -10.50 -16.15
N TYR A 87 -5.69 -9.66 -17.06
CA TYR A 87 -6.47 -8.46 -16.75
C TYR A 87 -7.96 -8.76 -16.67
N LEU A 88 -8.62 -8.18 -15.67
CA LEU A 88 -10.08 -8.14 -15.58
C LEU A 88 -10.61 -7.26 -16.73
N ALA A 89 -11.57 -7.77 -17.48
CA ALA A 89 -12.17 -7.05 -18.61
C ALA A 89 -13.69 -7.22 -18.64
N VAL A 90 -14.34 -6.37 -19.43
CA VAL A 90 -15.78 -6.42 -19.67
C VAL A 90 -16.03 -6.46 -21.17
N ASP A 91 -16.81 -7.46 -21.60
CA ASP A 91 -17.18 -7.62 -23.01
C ASP A 91 -18.31 -6.65 -23.44
N SER A 92 -18.70 -6.72 -24.72
CA SER A 92 -19.78 -5.90 -25.29
C SER A 92 -21.18 -6.22 -24.72
N PHE A 93 -21.34 -7.34 -24.02
CA PHE A 93 -22.58 -7.78 -23.39
C PHE A 93 -22.62 -7.48 -21.88
N GLY A 94 -21.52 -6.99 -21.30
CA GLY A 94 -21.41 -6.71 -19.87
C GLY A 94 -21.04 -7.92 -19.02
N ASN A 95 -20.58 -9.02 -19.63
CA ASN A 95 -19.97 -10.12 -18.91
C ASN A 95 -18.54 -9.73 -18.52
N VAL A 96 -18.15 -10.14 -17.31
CA VAL A 96 -16.80 -9.89 -16.79
C VAL A 96 -15.94 -11.11 -17.10
N THR A 97 -14.75 -10.88 -17.64
CA THR A 97 -13.77 -11.91 -18.02
C THR A 97 -12.40 -11.61 -17.38
N CYS A 98 -11.51 -12.60 -17.37
CA CYS A 98 -10.13 -12.42 -16.87
C CYS A 98 -9.16 -13.36 -17.59
N GLU A 99 -9.04 -13.19 -18.91
CA GLU A 99 -8.24 -14.05 -19.79
C GLU A 99 -7.17 -13.30 -20.59
N GLY A 100 -7.34 -11.99 -20.79
CA GLY A 100 -6.41 -11.17 -21.57
C GLY A 100 -5.08 -10.94 -20.85
N GLU A 101 -3.97 -11.11 -21.57
CA GLU A 101 -2.61 -10.81 -21.10
C GLU A 101 -2.24 -9.34 -21.28
N GLU A 102 -2.98 -8.62 -22.13
CA GLU A 102 -2.73 -7.22 -22.47
C GLU A 102 -3.84 -6.30 -21.95
N LYS A 103 -3.49 -5.01 -21.85
CA LYS A 103 -4.41 -3.94 -21.45
C LYS A 103 -5.32 -3.57 -22.62
N GLU A 104 -6.44 -4.27 -22.73
CA GLU A 104 -7.45 -4.01 -23.75
C GLU A 104 -8.40 -2.86 -23.35
N PRO A 105 -9.11 -2.23 -24.31
CA PRO A 105 -10.08 -1.18 -24.01
C PRO A 105 -11.12 -1.59 -22.95
N GLY A 106 -11.59 -2.85 -22.99
CA GLY A 106 -12.55 -3.39 -22.04
C GLY A 106 -11.99 -3.63 -20.63
N SER A 107 -10.68 -3.54 -20.42
CA SER A 107 -10.00 -3.77 -19.13
C SER A 107 -9.76 -2.52 -18.31
N LYS A 108 -10.11 -1.33 -18.85
CA LYS A 108 -9.91 -0.05 -18.18
C LYS A 108 -11.09 0.31 -17.29
N PHE A 109 -10.82 0.61 -16.03
CA PHE A 109 -11.81 1.05 -15.04
C PHE A 109 -11.45 2.42 -14.45
N GLN A 110 -12.47 3.16 -14.06
CA GLN A 110 -12.38 4.37 -13.27
C GLN A 110 -12.88 4.08 -11.85
N ILE A 111 -12.11 4.49 -10.85
CA ILE A 111 -12.49 4.38 -9.44
C ILE A 111 -13.37 5.55 -9.04
N SER A 112 -14.42 5.27 -8.27
CA SER A 112 -15.20 6.26 -7.54
C SER A 112 -15.46 5.77 -6.12
N VAL A 113 -15.44 6.67 -5.14
CA VAL A 113 -15.70 6.37 -3.73
C VAL A 113 -17.16 6.70 -3.43
N ALA A 114 -17.82 5.85 -2.66
CA ALA A 114 -19.20 6.05 -2.24
C ALA A 114 -19.36 7.35 -1.43
N GLU A 115 -20.38 8.14 -1.77
CA GLU A 115 -20.68 9.41 -1.09
C GLU A 115 -21.42 9.21 0.24
N ASP A 116 -21.82 7.98 0.56
CA ASP A 116 -22.53 7.61 1.80
C ASP A 116 -21.61 7.54 3.04
N GLY A 117 -20.31 7.84 2.87
CA GLY A 117 -19.31 7.78 3.94
C GLY A 117 -18.88 6.35 4.31
N SER A 118 -19.31 5.33 3.57
CA SER A 118 -18.92 3.95 3.85
C SER A 118 -17.48 3.64 3.45
N GLY A 119 -16.86 4.48 2.60
CA GLY A 119 -15.54 4.24 2.03
C GLY A 119 -15.48 3.09 1.03
N ARG A 120 -16.63 2.60 0.56
CA ARG A 120 -16.70 1.56 -0.48
C ARG A 120 -16.39 2.18 -1.83
N TRP A 121 -15.79 1.39 -2.71
CA TRP A 121 -15.42 1.84 -4.05
C TRP A 121 -16.35 1.19 -5.08
N ALA A 122 -16.61 1.92 -6.15
CA ALA A 122 -17.24 1.40 -7.35
C ALA A 122 -16.28 1.53 -8.53
N PHE A 123 -16.21 0.48 -9.35
CA PHE A 123 -15.33 0.41 -10.51
C PHE A 123 -16.16 0.55 -11.78
N ARG A 124 -16.10 1.72 -12.42
CA ARG A 124 -16.81 1.97 -13.66
C ARG A 124 -15.95 1.57 -14.85
N ASN A 125 -16.41 0.66 -15.69
CA ASN A 125 -15.73 0.35 -16.93
C ASN A 125 -15.78 1.57 -17.88
N VAL A 126 -14.62 2.00 -18.40
CA VAL A 126 -14.51 3.26 -19.17
C VAL A 126 -15.25 3.17 -20.51
N VAL A 127 -15.13 2.05 -21.22
CA VAL A 127 -15.73 1.88 -22.54
C VAL A 127 -17.24 1.69 -22.45
N ARG A 128 -17.70 0.90 -21.47
CA ARG A 128 -19.11 0.53 -21.31
C ARG A 128 -19.90 1.56 -20.52
N GLY A 129 -19.24 2.29 -19.62
CA GLY A 129 -19.86 3.26 -18.73
C GLY A 129 -20.66 2.65 -17.58
N TYR A 130 -20.60 1.33 -17.37
CA TYR A 130 -21.30 0.59 -16.31
C TYR A 130 -20.36 0.19 -15.18
N PHE A 131 -20.93 -0.21 -14.04
CA PHE A 131 -20.18 -0.54 -12.83
C PHE A 131 -20.03 -2.06 -12.64
N LEU A 132 -18.83 -2.47 -12.24
CA LEU A 132 -18.51 -3.85 -11.86
C LEU A 132 -19.25 -4.23 -10.58
N GLY A 133 -20.08 -5.25 -10.65
CA GLY A 133 -20.81 -5.77 -9.51
C GLY A 133 -20.76 -7.29 -9.38
N ALA A 134 -21.03 -7.75 -8.17
CA ALA A 134 -21.20 -9.15 -7.83
C ALA A 134 -22.62 -9.40 -7.31
N SER A 135 -23.44 -10.04 -8.14
CA SER A 135 -24.81 -10.42 -7.75
C SER A 135 -25.00 -11.92 -7.91
N SER A 136 -25.52 -12.58 -6.86
CA SER A 136 -25.92 -14.01 -6.91
C SER A 136 -24.88 -14.93 -7.58
N ASP A 137 -23.64 -14.86 -7.12
CA ASP A 137 -22.47 -15.64 -7.60
C ASP A 137 -21.96 -15.31 -9.01
N LYS A 138 -22.60 -14.38 -9.74
CA LYS A 138 -22.16 -13.91 -11.04
C LYS A 138 -21.54 -12.51 -10.94
N LEU A 139 -20.43 -12.32 -11.64
CA LEU A 139 -19.85 -11.00 -11.88
C LEU A 139 -20.44 -10.41 -13.15
N THR A 140 -20.94 -9.18 -13.06
CA THR A 140 -21.57 -8.46 -14.17
C THR A 140 -21.18 -7.00 -14.16
N CYS A 141 -21.19 -6.36 -15.32
CA CYS A 141 -20.94 -4.93 -15.46
C CYS A 141 -21.98 -4.27 -16.37
N THR A 142 -23.19 -4.12 -15.82
CA THR A 142 -24.39 -3.65 -16.54
C THR A 142 -25.14 -2.52 -15.82
N ALA A 143 -24.79 -2.25 -14.55
CA ALA A 143 -25.44 -1.21 -13.76
C ALA A 143 -24.97 0.19 -14.20
N LYS A 144 -25.93 1.11 -14.40
CA LYS A 144 -25.66 2.54 -14.72
C LYS A 144 -25.30 3.39 -13.52
N VAL A 145 -25.76 2.97 -12.34
CA VAL A 145 -25.56 3.64 -11.06
C VAL A 145 -25.17 2.53 -10.07
N PRO A 146 -24.13 2.71 -9.26
CA PRO A 146 -23.69 1.66 -8.34
C PRO A 146 -24.72 1.46 -7.23
N GLY A 147 -25.15 0.21 -7.05
CA GLY A 147 -25.88 -0.23 -5.88
C GLY A 147 -24.99 -1.04 -4.94
N ASP A 148 -25.59 -1.70 -3.96
CA ASP A 148 -24.87 -2.51 -2.98
C ASP A 148 -24.03 -3.63 -3.62
N ALA A 149 -24.47 -4.19 -4.74
CA ALA A 149 -23.75 -5.23 -5.49
C ALA A 149 -22.51 -4.69 -6.23
N GLU A 150 -22.46 -3.39 -6.55
CA GLU A 150 -21.38 -2.73 -7.28
C GLU A 150 -20.39 -2.00 -6.35
N PHE A 151 -20.68 -1.95 -5.06
CA PHE A 151 -19.80 -1.39 -4.06
C PHE A 151 -18.91 -2.45 -3.42
N TRP A 152 -17.61 -2.16 -3.38
CA TRP A 152 -16.57 -3.05 -2.90
C TRP A 152 -15.80 -2.42 -1.75
N HIS A 153 -15.51 -3.19 -0.70
CA HIS A 153 -14.48 -2.79 0.26
C HIS A 153 -13.11 -3.17 -0.28
N ILE A 154 -12.14 -2.27 -0.10
CA ILE A 154 -10.76 -2.48 -0.54
C ILE A 154 -9.91 -2.89 0.63
N HIS A 155 -9.37 -4.09 0.56
CA HIS A 155 -8.41 -4.62 1.53
C HIS A 155 -7.01 -4.57 0.91
N LEU A 156 -6.16 -3.65 1.37
CA LEU A 156 -4.76 -3.59 0.98
C LEU A 156 -4.09 -4.88 1.42
N ALA A 157 -3.49 -5.62 0.48
CA ALA A 157 -2.74 -6.84 0.76
C ALA A 157 -1.34 -6.55 1.33
N ALA A 158 -1.09 -5.29 1.73
CA ALA A 158 0.18 -4.85 2.28
C ALA A 158 0.58 -5.68 3.49
N ARG A 159 1.89 -5.83 3.70
CA ARG A 159 2.41 -6.37 4.97
C ARG A 159 1.86 -5.47 6.08
N PRO A 160 1.40 -6.03 7.22
CA PRO A 160 0.74 -5.24 8.26
C PRO A 160 1.59 -4.04 8.69
N GLN A 161 2.91 -4.25 8.72
CA GLN A 161 3.93 -3.27 9.09
C GLN A 161 4.47 -2.50 7.89
N MET A 162 4.47 -1.18 7.99
CA MET A 162 4.79 -0.27 6.91
C MET A 162 5.46 1.01 7.43
N ASN A 163 6.12 1.72 6.51
CA ASN A 163 6.62 3.06 6.72
C ASN A 163 5.78 4.06 5.90
N LEU A 164 5.23 5.07 6.56
CA LEU A 164 4.33 6.04 5.94
C LEU A 164 5.13 7.28 5.50
N ARG A 165 5.10 7.60 4.21
CA ARG A 165 5.80 8.76 3.66
C ARG A 165 4.82 9.78 3.08
N SER A 166 4.93 11.04 3.49
CA SER A 166 4.16 12.13 2.89
C SER A 166 4.75 12.52 1.53
N VAL A 167 3.89 12.61 0.52
CA VAL A 167 4.25 13.07 -0.83
C VAL A 167 4.58 14.56 -0.81
N GLY A 168 3.75 15.38 -0.15
CA GLY A 168 3.92 16.82 -0.03
C GLY A 168 5.21 17.22 0.67
N ARG A 169 5.48 16.64 1.85
CA ARG A 169 6.70 16.95 2.62
C ARG A 169 7.95 16.19 2.16
N LYS A 170 7.79 15.08 1.46
CA LYS A 170 8.90 14.14 1.14
C LYS A 170 9.64 13.70 2.40
N ARG A 171 8.86 13.36 3.44
CA ARG A 171 9.33 12.95 4.76
C ARG A 171 8.52 11.76 5.26
N PHE A 172 9.11 10.98 6.14
CA PHE A 172 8.52 9.82 6.78
C PHE A 172 7.85 10.21 8.09
N ALA A 173 6.77 9.50 8.39
CA ALA A 173 6.13 9.56 9.69
C ALA A 173 7.01 8.85 10.72
N HIS A 174 7.00 9.38 11.94
CA HIS A 174 7.56 8.73 13.11
C HIS A 174 6.81 9.16 14.38
N LEU A 175 6.95 8.37 15.43
CA LEU A 175 6.39 8.68 16.73
C LEU A 175 7.16 9.85 17.36
N SER A 176 6.43 10.86 17.84
CA SER A 176 7.01 11.99 18.58
C SER A 176 7.75 11.54 19.84
N GLU A 177 8.68 12.35 20.34
CA GLU A 177 9.46 12.06 21.56
C GLU A 177 8.58 11.79 22.80
N ASN A 178 7.43 12.46 22.89
CA ASN A 178 6.46 12.29 23.99
C ASN A 178 5.56 11.06 23.80
N LEU A 179 5.68 10.35 22.69
CA LEU A 179 4.94 9.14 22.36
C LEU A 179 3.40 9.33 22.27
N ASP A 180 2.94 10.56 22.04
CA ASP A 180 1.51 10.93 22.04
C ASP A 180 1.00 11.52 20.70
N GLU A 181 1.91 11.77 19.76
CA GLU A 181 1.65 12.28 18.42
C GLU A 181 2.51 11.56 17.35
N ILE A 182 2.08 11.63 16.09
CA ILE A 182 2.87 11.21 14.92
C ILE A 182 3.33 12.47 14.20
N HIS A 183 4.64 12.63 14.01
CA HIS A 183 5.26 13.73 13.27
C HIS A 183 5.75 13.21 11.90
N VAL A 184 5.73 14.06 10.88
CA VAL A 184 6.08 13.68 9.49
C VAL A 184 7.19 14.56 8.93
N ASP A 185 8.35 14.48 9.57
CA ASP A 185 9.56 15.25 9.27
C ASP A 185 10.85 14.40 9.23
N ALA A 186 10.76 13.08 9.45
CA ALA A 186 11.90 12.17 9.36
C ALA A 186 12.40 12.04 7.90
N ASN A 187 13.72 12.13 7.71
CA ASN A 187 14.33 11.99 6.37
C ASN A 187 14.30 10.55 5.86
N ILE A 188 14.38 9.60 6.80
CA ILE A 188 14.48 8.16 6.56
C ILE A 188 13.60 7.42 7.59
N PRO A 189 13.06 6.23 7.25
CA PRO A 189 12.27 5.42 8.17
C PRO A 189 13.17 4.50 9.00
N TRP A 190 13.93 5.07 9.94
CA TRP A 190 14.89 4.34 10.78
C TRP A 190 14.46 4.37 12.23
N GLY A 191 14.51 3.21 12.91
CA GLY A 191 14.06 3.07 14.28
C GLY A 191 12.64 2.53 14.41
N GLU A 192 12.30 2.06 15.62
CA GLU A 192 10.99 1.48 15.93
C GLU A 192 9.86 2.52 15.90
N ASP A 193 10.18 3.79 16.09
CA ASP A 193 9.26 4.93 16.06
C ASP A 193 8.72 5.21 14.65
N THR A 194 9.38 4.71 13.61
CA THR A 194 8.93 4.84 12.21
C THR A 194 8.05 3.68 11.75
N LEU A 195 7.85 2.67 12.61
CA LEU A 195 7.08 1.47 12.32
C LEU A 195 5.61 1.65 12.65
N PHE A 196 4.75 1.56 11.64
CA PHE A 196 3.30 1.62 11.81
C PHE A 196 2.64 0.36 11.28
N THR A 197 1.50 0.01 11.87
CA THR A 197 0.61 -1.03 11.36
C THR A 197 -0.65 -0.39 10.80
N LEU A 198 -0.94 -0.63 9.53
CA LEU A 198 -2.20 -0.19 8.92
C LEU A 198 -3.24 -1.31 9.07
N GLU A 199 -4.02 -1.25 10.13
CA GLU A 199 -4.92 -2.32 10.55
C GLU A 199 -6.26 -2.24 9.79
N PHE A 200 -6.59 -3.28 9.03
CA PHE A 200 -7.89 -3.38 8.34
C PHE A 200 -8.98 -3.83 9.32
N ARG A 201 -10.01 -3.01 9.47
CA ARG A 201 -11.17 -3.23 10.35
C ARG A 201 -12.38 -3.68 9.53
N GLN A 202 -12.43 -4.97 9.24
CA GLN A 202 -13.53 -5.57 8.48
C GLN A 202 -14.88 -5.42 9.19
N ASP A 203 -14.88 -5.50 10.52
CA ASP A 203 -16.01 -5.29 11.43
C ASP A 203 -16.56 -3.86 11.38
N GLU A 204 -15.73 -2.88 11.01
CA GLU A 204 -16.07 -1.45 10.98
C GLU A 204 -16.25 -0.91 9.55
N SER A 205 -16.90 -1.69 8.69
CA SER A 205 -17.14 -1.37 7.27
C SER A 205 -15.85 -1.28 6.43
N GLY A 206 -14.83 -2.08 6.74
CA GLY A 206 -13.59 -2.15 5.96
C GLY A 206 -12.78 -0.86 5.99
N LYS A 207 -12.81 -0.14 7.12
CA LYS A 207 -11.96 1.04 7.38
C LYS A 207 -10.58 0.61 7.88
N TYR A 208 -9.66 1.56 7.98
CA TYR A 208 -8.32 1.35 8.48
C TYR A 208 -8.05 2.17 9.74
N ALA A 209 -7.25 1.61 10.63
CA ALA A 209 -6.67 2.34 11.77
C ALA A 209 -5.14 2.35 11.65
N ILE A 210 -4.51 3.47 12.00
CA ILE A 210 -3.05 3.56 12.10
C ILE A 210 -2.67 3.20 13.54
N HIS A 211 -2.02 2.04 13.70
CA HIS A 211 -1.56 1.51 14.97
C HIS A 211 -0.04 1.69 15.10
N THR A 212 0.41 2.29 16.19
CA THR A 212 1.81 2.66 16.44
C THR A 212 2.56 1.58 17.22
N CYS A 213 3.89 1.63 17.21
CA CYS A 213 4.75 0.67 17.93
C CYS A 213 4.55 0.67 19.47
N ASN A 214 4.05 1.78 20.04
CA ASN A 214 3.71 1.87 21.46
C ASN A 214 2.27 1.41 21.79
N ASN A 215 1.65 0.64 20.91
CA ASN A 215 0.31 0.07 21.04
C ASN A 215 -0.82 1.10 21.21
N LYS A 216 -0.74 2.22 20.48
CA LYS A 216 -1.79 3.24 20.44
C LYS A 216 -2.30 3.44 19.02
N TYR A 217 -3.43 4.12 18.91
CA TYR A 217 -4.10 4.41 17.65
C TYR A 217 -4.14 5.90 17.38
N LEU A 218 -3.89 6.30 16.13
CA LEU A 218 -4.06 7.69 15.71
C LEU A 218 -5.54 8.06 15.69
N SER A 219 -5.92 9.06 16.48
CA SER A 219 -7.21 9.75 16.34
C SER A 219 -7.12 10.85 15.29
N LEU A 220 -8.25 11.16 14.62
CA LEU A 220 -8.38 12.26 13.67
C LEU A 220 -7.90 13.62 14.21
N GLY A 221 -7.94 13.81 15.55
CA GLY A 221 -7.45 15.02 16.21
C GLY A 221 -5.92 15.16 16.26
N GLY A 222 -5.18 14.11 15.92
CA GLY A 222 -3.72 14.07 15.90
C GLY A 222 -3.06 13.51 17.16
N LYS A 223 -3.86 13.14 18.16
CA LYS A 223 -3.38 12.46 19.37
C LYS A 223 -3.49 10.95 19.25
N LEU A 224 -2.62 10.25 19.98
CA LEU A 224 -2.64 8.81 20.12
C LEU A 224 -3.50 8.38 21.31
N VAL A 225 -4.35 7.38 21.10
CA VAL A 225 -5.27 6.84 22.11
C VAL A 225 -5.04 5.35 22.31
N ASP A 226 -5.26 4.86 23.53
CA ASP A 226 -4.99 3.44 23.88
C ASP A 226 -6.01 2.46 23.28
N THR A 227 -7.23 2.91 23.00
CA THR A 227 -8.29 2.08 22.43
C THR A 227 -8.77 2.67 21.12
N CYS A 228 -8.75 1.85 20.07
CA CYS A 228 -9.30 2.21 18.77
C CYS A 228 -10.79 2.52 18.92
N ASN A 229 -11.18 3.72 18.51
CA ASN A 229 -12.57 4.18 18.52
C ASN A 229 -12.93 4.76 17.15
N LYS A 230 -14.15 5.28 17.00
CA LYS A 230 -14.66 5.79 15.70
C LYS A 230 -13.81 6.91 15.11
N ASP A 231 -13.10 7.67 15.94
CA ASP A 231 -12.24 8.77 15.50
C ASP A 231 -10.86 8.27 15.06
N CYS A 232 -10.55 6.98 15.22
CA CYS A 232 -9.34 6.32 14.74
C CYS A 232 -9.52 5.62 13.37
N LEU A 233 -10.72 5.69 12.80
CA LEU A 233 -11.08 4.96 11.59
C LEU A 233 -11.05 5.85 10.36
N PHE A 234 -10.31 5.42 9.35
CA PHE A 234 -10.10 6.13 8.09
C PHE A 234 -10.47 5.24 6.90
N THR A 235 -11.07 5.81 5.87
CA THR A 235 -11.28 5.14 4.59
C THR A 235 -10.07 5.37 3.70
N ALA A 236 -9.58 4.32 3.06
CA ALA A 236 -8.50 4.44 2.08
C ALA A 236 -9.08 4.90 0.73
N GLU A 237 -8.45 5.89 0.12
CA GLU A 237 -8.75 6.35 -1.24
C GLU A 237 -7.49 6.30 -2.10
N TYR A 238 -7.68 5.95 -3.38
CA TYR A 238 -6.60 5.88 -4.37
C TYR A 238 -6.59 7.12 -5.25
N HIS A 239 -5.44 7.80 -5.27
CA HIS A 239 -5.21 9.01 -6.03
C HIS A 239 -3.89 8.89 -6.81
N SER A 240 -3.98 8.50 -8.07
CA SER A 240 -2.84 8.39 -9.00
C SER A 240 -1.63 7.65 -8.40
N GLY A 241 -1.89 6.52 -7.75
CA GLY A 241 -0.87 5.66 -7.14
C GLY A 241 -0.57 5.96 -5.67
N GLN A 242 -1.13 7.03 -5.12
CA GLN A 242 -0.93 7.48 -3.75
C GLN A 242 -2.17 7.22 -2.89
N LEU A 243 -1.95 7.04 -1.59
CA LEU A 243 -2.98 6.84 -0.59
C LEU A 243 -3.42 8.18 -0.03
N ALA A 244 -4.72 8.41 0.03
CA ALA A 244 -5.33 9.38 0.94
C ALA A 244 -6.16 8.63 1.99
N LEU A 245 -6.15 9.14 3.22
CA LEU A 245 -6.90 8.57 4.34
C LEU A 245 -7.92 9.59 4.84
N ARG A 246 -9.20 9.25 4.72
CA ARG A 246 -10.32 10.15 5.00
C ARG A 246 -11.06 9.72 6.26
N ASP A 247 -11.34 10.65 7.16
CA ASP A 247 -12.11 10.38 8.38
C ASP A 247 -13.62 10.35 8.13
N ARG A 248 -14.36 10.04 9.19
CA ARG A 248 -15.83 10.01 9.24
C ARG A 248 -16.51 11.37 8.99
N CYS A 249 -15.78 12.48 9.10
CA CYS A 249 -16.28 13.83 8.81
C CYS A 249 -16.00 14.23 7.35
N GLY A 250 -15.34 13.35 6.59
CA GLY A 250 -14.97 13.59 5.21
C GLY A 250 -13.69 14.38 5.02
N SER A 251 -12.92 14.62 6.10
CA SER A 251 -11.62 15.30 6.06
C SER A 251 -10.47 14.32 5.94
N TYR A 252 -9.39 14.72 5.26
CA TYR A 252 -8.22 13.89 4.99
C TYR A 252 -7.11 14.15 5.98
N LEU A 253 -6.37 13.08 6.31
CA LEU A 253 -5.12 13.16 7.07
C LEU A 253 -4.08 13.92 6.25
N SER A 254 -3.42 14.88 6.88
CA SER A 254 -2.21 15.50 6.37
C SER A 254 -1.32 15.92 7.53
N PRO A 255 -0.01 16.11 7.33
CA PRO A 255 0.83 16.63 8.38
C PRO A 255 0.63 18.15 8.51
N ILE A 256 0.43 18.67 9.72
CA ILE A 256 -0.01 20.04 9.96
C ILE A 256 0.96 20.80 10.88
N GLY A 257 1.20 22.07 10.54
CA GLY A 257 2.02 22.97 11.35
C GLY A 257 3.53 22.71 11.23
N SER A 258 4.31 23.44 12.02
CA SER A 258 5.77 23.39 12.03
C SER A 258 6.32 22.03 12.50
N LYS A 259 5.62 21.37 13.42
CA LYS A 259 5.93 20.01 13.89
C LYS A 259 5.41 18.89 12.97
N ALA A 260 4.76 19.24 11.85
CA ALA A 260 4.20 18.28 10.91
C ALA A 260 3.32 17.20 11.57
N VAL A 261 2.47 17.57 12.53
CA VAL A 261 1.61 16.63 13.27
C VAL A 261 0.58 16.02 12.32
N LEU A 262 0.55 14.70 12.23
CA LEU A 262 -0.39 13.97 11.37
C LEU A 262 -1.80 14.02 11.98
N LYS A 263 -2.73 14.71 11.32
CA LYS A 263 -4.14 14.83 11.76
C LYS A 263 -5.05 15.21 10.59
N THR A 264 -6.36 15.14 10.77
CA THR A 264 -7.28 15.56 9.70
C THR A 264 -7.52 17.07 9.70
N ARG A 265 -7.68 17.65 8.51
CA ARG A 265 -7.97 19.07 8.35
C ARG A 265 -8.75 19.43 7.09
N SER A 266 -8.24 19.02 5.93
CA SER A 266 -8.79 19.44 4.63
C SER A 266 -9.90 18.50 4.18
N ASN A 267 -10.89 18.99 3.44
CA ASN A 267 -11.88 18.16 2.73
C ASN A 267 -11.52 17.95 1.25
N THR A 268 -10.37 18.44 0.82
CA THR A 268 -9.83 18.25 -0.53
C THR A 268 -8.50 17.52 -0.46
N VAL A 269 -8.26 16.66 -1.45
CA VAL A 269 -6.99 15.95 -1.60
C VAL A 269 -6.04 16.79 -2.43
N THR A 270 -4.96 17.25 -1.80
CA THR A 270 -3.81 17.84 -2.49
C THR A 270 -2.57 16.99 -2.22
N LYS A 271 -1.39 17.43 -2.67
CA LYS A 271 -0.14 16.70 -2.37
C LYS A 271 0.13 16.52 -0.87
N ASP A 272 -0.43 17.37 -0.02
CA ASP A 272 -0.22 17.30 1.44
C ASP A 272 -1.01 16.15 2.09
N GLU A 273 -2.12 15.72 1.49
CA GLU A 273 -2.98 14.61 1.92
C GLU A 273 -2.59 13.26 1.29
N LEU A 274 -1.57 13.24 0.43
CA LEU A 274 -1.12 12.04 -0.27
C LEU A 274 0.07 11.39 0.42
N PHE A 275 0.01 10.06 0.54
CA PHE A 275 1.03 9.24 1.16
C PHE A 275 1.42 8.05 0.27
N SER A 276 2.68 7.64 0.36
CA SER A 276 3.13 6.33 -0.12
C SER A 276 3.36 5.39 1.06
N LEU A 277 2.96 4.13 0.89
CA LEU A 277 3.27 3.07 1.84
C LEU A 277 4.53 2.36 1.37
N GLU A 278 5.58 2.40 2.17
CA GLU A 278 6.83 1.70 1.89
C GLU A 278 6.94 0.47 2.80
N ASP A 279 7.49 -0.63 2.28
CA ASP A 279 7.70 -1.84 3.07
C ASP A 279 8.75 -1.60 4.15
N SER A 280 8.42 -1.97 5.39
CA SER A 280 9.38 -1.88 6.48
C SER A 280 10.35 -3.06 6.45
N LEU A 281 11.63 -2.76 6.21
CA LEU A 281 12.68 -3.76 6.30
C LEU A 281 12.92 -4.13 7.77
N PRO A 282 13.17 -5.41 8.10
CA PRO A 282 13.57 -5.79 9.45
C PRO A 282 14.80 -5.02 9.89
N GLN A 283 14.72 -4.40 11.06
CA GLN A 283 15.81 -3.64 11.67
C GLN A 283 16.27 -4.34 12.95
N ALA A 284 17.57 -4.38 13.18
CA ALA A 284 18.16 -5.04 14.35
C ALA A 284 19.37 -4.27 14.89
N SER A 285 19.61 -4.41 16.19
CA SER A 285 20.88 -4.05 16.82
C SER A 285 21.67 -5.31 17.12
N PHE A 286 22.98 -5.26 16.90
CA PHE A 286 23.86 -6.39 17.13
C PHE A 286 24.65 -6.20 18.42
N VAL A 287 24.79 -7.29 19.17
CA VAL A 287 25.67 -7.36 20.35
C VAL A 287 26.82 -8.29 20.02
N ALA A 288 28.04 -7.79 20.13
CA ALA A 288 29.25 -8.56 19.86
C ALA A 288 29.41 -9.65 20.93
N ALA A 289 29.46 -10.92 20.49
CA ALA A 289 29.53 -12.07 21.39
C ALA A 289 30.76 -12.07 22.31
N LEU A 290 31.89 -11.50 21.85
CA LEU A 290 33.17 -11.55 22.57
C LEU A 290 33.24 -10.61 23.78
N ASN A 291 32.46 -9.53 23.78
CA ASN A 291 32.55 -8.50 24.83
C ASN A 291 31.20 -7.92 25.26
N SER A 292 30.09 -8.47 24.76
CA SER A 292 28.71 -8.04 25.05
C SER A 292 28.46 -6.54 24.78
N LYS A 293 29.25 -5.91 23.91
CA LYS A 293 29.09 -4.51 23.50
C LYS A 293 28.21 -4.41 22.25
N PHE A 294 27.50 -3.30 22.11
CA PHE A 294 26.67 -3.03 20.94
C PHE A 294 27.53 -2.60 19.75
N VAL A 295 27.19 -3.07 18.56
CA VAL A 295 27.80 -2.58 17.32
C VAL A 295 27.32 -1.15 17.05
N SER A 296 28.24 -0.27 16.66
CA SER A 296 27.96 1.15 16.40
C SER A 296 28.73 1.66 15.17
N VAL A 297 28.10 2.53 14.38
CA VAL A 297 28.73 3.23 13.24
C VAL A 297 29.22 4.64 13.58
N LYS A 298 29.19 5.04 14.86
CA LYS A 298 29.57 6.40 15.32
C LYS A 298 31.08 6.62 15.46
N GLN A 299 31.93 5.62 15.21
CA GLN A 299 33.38 5.78 15.33
C GLN A 299 33.95 6.34 14.02
N GLU A 300 34.84 7.33 14.12
CA GLU A 300 35.36 8.13 12.98
C GLU A 300 36.00 7.29 11.85
N ASP A 301 36.39 6.04 12.11
CA ASP A 301 37.04 5.12 11.15
C ASP A 301 36.21 3.87 10.78
N GLY A 302 34.91 3.81 11.11
CA GLY A 302 34.00 2.76 10.64
C GLY A 302 33.21 2.01 11.72
N LEU A 303 32.99 0.70 11.50
CA LEU A 303 32.22 -0.16 12.41
C LEU A 303 32.98 -0.41 13.71
N GLY A 304 32.42 0.09 14.81
CA GLY A 304 32.95 -0.06 16.16
C GLY A 304 32.02 -0.82 17.10
N VAL A 305 32.44 -0.95 18.36
CA VAL A 305 31.61 -1.47 19.44
C VAL A 305 31.58 -0.51 20.62
N SER A 306 30.40 -0.30 21.21
CA SER A 306 30.17 0.59 22.34
C SER A 306 29.49 -0.14 23.49
N SER A 307 29.88 0.20 24.72
CA SER A 307 29.25 -0.33 25.93
C SER A 307 27.90 0.34 26.24
N ASP A 308 27.59 1.48 25.62
CA ASP A 308 26.36 2.24 25.86
C ASP A 308 25.25 1.87 24.87
N ARG A 309 24.09 1.45 25.41
CA ARG A 309 22.87 1.14 24.64
C ARG A 309 22.37 2.33 23.83
N GLY A 310 22.51 3.56 24.32
CA GLY A 310 22.09 4.78 23.61
C GLY A 310 22.93 5.09 22.36
N THR A 311 24.07 4.41 22.21
CA THR A 311 24.96 4.54 21.04
C THR A 311 24.92 3.34 20.10
N ALA A 312 24.11 2.33 20.42
CA ALA A 312 23.88 1.18 19.55
C ALA A 312 23.33 1.66 18.21
N SER A 313 23.92 1.20 17.12
CA SER A 313 23.36 1.44 15.80
C SER A 313 22.26 0.43 15.53
N ILE A 314 21.16 0.93 14.97
CA ILE A 314 20.14 0.09 14.35
C ILE A 314 20.59 -0.14 12.93
N HIS A 315 20.43 -1.36 12.44
CA HIS A 315 20.84 -1.80 11.11
C HIS A 315 19.67 -2.43 10.38
N ALA A 316 19.47 -2.10 9.10
CA ALA A 316 18.46 -2.76 8.29
C ALA A 316 19.03 -4.04 7.68
N LEU A 317 18.21 -5.09 7.66
CA LEU A 317 18.57 -6.43 7.20
C LEU A 317 17.93 -6.69 5.84
N GLN A 318 18.74 -6.99 4.84
CA GLN A 318 18.27 -7.37 3.50
C GLN A 318 18.86 -8.72 3.10
N MET A 319 17.98 -9.72 2.90
CA MET A 319 18.40 -10.98 2.30
C MET A 319 18.74 -10.75 0.83
N LEU A 320 19.95 -11.13 0.42
CA LEU A 320 20.29 -11.18 -0.99
C LEU A 320 19.66 -12.45 -1.59
N GLY A 321 19.19 -12.40 -2.83
CA GLY A 321 18.48 -13.52 -3.49
C GLY A 321 19.28 -14.84 -3.63
N ALA A 322 20.52 -14.91 -3.12
CA ALA A 322 21.27 -16.15 -2.95
C ALA A 322 21.07 -16.68 -1.51
N PRO A 323 20.71 -17.97 -1.34
CA PRO A 323 20.46 -18.54 -0.02
C PRO A 323 21.67 -18.39 0.90
N GLY A 324 21.44 -17.89 2.11
CA GLY A 324 22.44 -17.80 3.18
C GLY A 324 23.32 -16.55 3.19
N ARG A 325 23.05 -15.52 2.35
CA ARG A 325 23.74 -14.21 2.46
C ARG A 325 22.78 -13.11 2.89
N LEU A 326 23.13 -12.45 4.00
CA LEU A 326 22.44 -11.28 4.53
C LEU A 326 23.32 -10.05 4.33
N SER A 327 22.80 -9.04 3.64
CA SER A 327 23.38 -7.71 3.60
C SER A 327 22.88 -6.89 4.78
N VAL A 328 23.80 -6.17 5.41
CA VAL A 328 23.50 -5.21 6.46
C VAL A 328 23.60 -3.82 5.84
N LEU A 329 22.47 -3.12 5.82
CA LEU A 329 22.41 -1.73 5.42
C LEU A 329 22.65 -0.87 6.67
N HIS A 330 23.56 0.08 6.54
CA HIS A 330 23.88 1.05 7.57
C HIS A 330 23.28 2.39 7.16
N CYS A 331 22.63 3.06 8.10
CA CYS A 331 22.32 4.46 7.92
C CYS A 331 23.24 5.32 8.78
N THR A 332 23.97 6.21 8.12
CA THR A 332 24.62 7.35 8.76
C THR A 332 23.63 8.51 8.74
N PRO A 333 23.32 9.14 9.88
CA PRO A 333 22.44 10.31 9.96
C PRO A 333 22.82 11.44 8.99
#